data_AF-A0A842VL48-F1
#
_entry.id   AF-A0A842VL48-F1
#
_cell.length_a   1.000
_cell.length_b   1.000
_cell.length_c   1.000
_cell.angle_alpha   90.00
_cell.angle_beta   90.00
_cell.angle_gamma   90.00
#
_symmetry.space_group_name_H-M   'P 1'
#
loop_
_entity.id
_entity.type
_entity.pdbx_description
1 polymer ?
#
loop_
_entity_poly.entity_id
_entity_poly.type
_entity_poly.pdbx_seq_one_letter_code
_entity_poly.pdbx_strand_id
1 'polypeptide(L)'
;MRKRLILLREILADDGCIYVHLDQKKGHYLKTILDEVFGEHNFQNEIAWKRTPFAGSSKARSNKFPINHDTLFFYSKSSDYSFTQQYTDYSEKYKTRFKYQDENGYYRKTLLKTYSKETEKKLKEENRFIPPEKPGAYPSYKQYLHDSKGKQIEDIWIDINLTNPMAVERLKYPTQKPEDLLKRIILASSKNGDIVLDAFIGSGTTIAVAEKLGRKWIGIDCGKLAIYTVQKRMLNLTTQIGSGKIDSRRDYERVQDFEEHSKSNSRGLFFIYEKAKRGDFVVNDSFLKYLAEFIDKHMPGTGEESFSLACPESKFKVTRLEVLENEEGKAGEKIVTVGRVRFLISFIQPKEKPEKEQPLHAKEFTLYNAGIYDNKKILEMDWD
;
A
#
# COMPACT_ATOMS: atom_id res chain seq x y z
N MET A 1 -23.43 -24.94 -9.38
CA MET A 1 -22.91 -23.96 -8.39
C MET A 1 -23.64 -24.01 -7.08
N ARG A 2 -24.98 -23.87 -7.04
CA ARG A 2 -25.79 -23.94 -5.80
C ARG A 2 -25.36 -25.04 -4.80
N LYS A 3 -25.28 -26.31 -5.22
CA LYS A 3 -24.83 -27.42 -4.35
C LYS A 3 -23.45 -27.18 -3.70
N ARG A 4 -22.51 -26.59 -4.43
CA ARG A 4 -21.17 -26.25 -3.90
C ARG A 4 -21.24 -25.11 -2.90
N LEU A 5 -22.06 -24.09 -3.16
CA LEU A 5 -22.24 -22.97 -2.23
C LEU A 5 -22.88 -23.40 -0.90
N ILE A 6 -23.84 -24.34 -0.96
CA ILE A 6 -24.43 -24.94 0.25
C ILE A 6 -23.34 -25.62 1.09
N LEU A 7 -22.55 -26.51 0.48
CA LEU A 7 -21.46 -27.18 1.18
C LEU A 7 -20.43 -26.19 1.73
N LEU A 8 -20.06 -25.17 0.94
CA LEU A 8 -19.12 -24.13 1.38
C LEU A 8 -19.66 -23.35 2.57
N ARG A 9 -20.96 -23.07 2.64
CA ARG A 9 -21.58 -22.44 3.80
C ARG A 9 -21.57 -23.35 5.03
N GLU A 10 -21.80 -24.65 4.86
CA GLU A 10 -21.81 -25.62 5.96
C GLU A 10 -20.45 -25.73 6.64
N ILE A 11 -19.36 -25.75 5.87
CA ILE A 11 -17.99 -25.86 6.39
C ILE A 11 -17.37 -24.53 6.82
N LEU A 12 -17.99 -23.40 6.47
CA LEU A 12 -17.51 -22.07 6.86
C LEU A 12 -17.70 -21.88 8.37
N ALA A 13 -16.72 -21.26 9.04
CA ALA A 13 -16.87 -20.91 10.46
C ALA A 13 -18.02 -19.91 10.68
N ASP A 14 -18.59 -19.87 11.89
CA ASP A 14 -19.72 -18.99 12.21
C ASP A 14 -19.38 -17.50 12.09
N ASP A 15 -18.10 -17.14 12.32
CA ASP A 15 -17.54 -15.82 12.08
C ASP A 15 -16.88 -15.66 10.70
N GLY A 16 -17.06 -16.65 9.83
CA GLY A 16 -16.39 -16.77 8.54
C GLY A 16 -17.05 -15.94 7.44
N CYS A 17 -16.22 -15.62 6.44
CA CYS A 17 -16.56 -14.77 5.30
C CYS A 17 -16.32 -15.51 3.98
N ILE A 18 -17.12 -15.19 2.96
CA ILE A 18 -16.93 -15.68 1.59
C ILE A 18 -16.93 -14.51 0.59
N TYR A 19 -16.00 -14.60 -0.37
CA TYR A 19 -15.88 -13.66 -1.49
C TYR A 19 -16.08 -14.41 -2.80
N VAL A 20 -16.98 -13.91 -3.66
CA VAL A 20 -17.29 -14.54 -4.94
C VAL A 20 -17.03 -13.56 -6.08
N HIS A 21 -15.96 -13.81 -6.84
CA HIS A 21 -15.56 -13.01 -8.01
C HIS A 21 -16.34 -13.42 -9.25
N LEU A 22 -16.99 -12.47 -9.92
CA LEU A 22 -17.80 -12.71 -11.11
C LEU A 22 -17.68 -11.58 -12.13
N ASP A 23 -17.84 -11.95 -13.41
CA ASP A 23 -18.07 -10.99 -14.47
C ASP A 23 -19.54 -10.52 -14.49
N GLN A 24 -19.81 -9.47 -15.25
CA GLN A 24 -21.16 -8.94 -15.45
C GLN A 24 -22.16 -9.94 -16.04
N LYS A 25 -21.72 -11.03 -16.70
CA LYS A 25 -22.62 -11.97 -17.38
C LYS A 25 -23.30 -12.89 -16.38
N LYS A 26 -22.63 -13.21 -15.27
CA LYS A 26 -23.09 -14.17 -14.28
C LYS A 26 -23.32 -13.58 -12.88
N GLY A 27 -22.88 -12.35 -12.63
CA GLY A 27 -23.04 -11.64 -11.35
C GLY A 27 -24.43 -11.76 -10.76
N HIS A 28 -25.45 -11.25 -11.46
CA HIS A 28 -26.83 -11.19 -10.95
C HIS A 28 -27.45 -12.58 -10.70
N TYR A 29 -27.16 -13.57 -11.56
CA TYR A 29 -27.69 -14.92 -11.40
C TYR A 29 -27.05 -15.67 -10.23
N LEU A 30 -25.78 -15.39 -9.92
CA LEU A 30 -25.13 -15.98 -8.76
C LEU A 30 -25.46 -15.22 -7.48
N LYS A 31 -25.72 -13.91 -7.56
CA LYS A 31 -26.18 -13.11 -6.42
C LYS A 31 -27.47 -13.68 -5.82
N THR A 32 -28.46 -14.01 -6.64
CA THR A 32 -29.72 -14.60 -6.16
C THR A 32 -29.52 -15.96 -5.48
N ILE A 33 -28.60 -16.79 -6.00
CA ILE A 33 -28.25 -18.07 -5.37
C ILE A 33 -27.49 -17.83 -4.06
N LEU A 34 -26.65 -16.81 -3.98
CA LEU A 34 -25.95 -16.45 -2.74
C LEU A 34 -26.93 -15.95 -1.68
N ASP A 35 -27.92 -15.13 -2.05
CA ASP A 35 -28.99 -14.69 -1.15
C ASP A 35 -29.79 -15.86 -0.61
N GLU A 36 -30.12 -16.83 -1.47
CA GLU A 36 -30.82 -18.05 -1.07
C GLU A 36 -29.99 -18.90 -0.08
N VAL A 37 -28.69 -19.03 -0.32
CA VAL A 37 -27.82 -19.92 0.45
C VAL A 37 -27.35 -19.27 1.76
N PHE A 38 -26.84 -18.04 1.70
CA PHE A 38 -26.26 -17.33 2.84
C PHE A 38 -27.27 -16.45 3.58
N GLY A 39 -28.40 -16.12 2.95
CA GLY A 39 -29.36 -15.15 3.47
C GLY A 39 -29.01 -13.74 3.03
N GLU A 40 -29.99 -13.00 2.51
CA GLU A 40 -29.84 -11.60 2.07
C GLU A 40 -29.33 -10.69 3.21
N HIS A 41 -29.73 -10.96 4.45
CA HIS A 41 -29.28 -10.21 5.63
C HIS A 41 -27.79 -10.41 5.97
N ASN A 42 -27.15 -11.46 5.45
CA ASN A 42 -25.71 -11.70 5.61
C ASN A 42 -24.89 -11.19 4.41
N PHE A 43 -25.54 -10.53 3.45
CA PHE A 43 -24.85 -9.80 2.39
C PHE A 43 -24.20 -8.54 2.96
N GLN A 44 -22.88 -8.43 2.84
CA GLN A 44 -22.12 -7.34 3.44
C GLN A 44 -21.84 -6.21 2.44
N ASN A 45 -21.39 -6.56 1.23
CA ASN A 45 -21.03 -5.56 0.24
C ASN A 45 -20.91 -6.11 -1.20
N GLU A 46 -21.10 -5.23 -2.18
CA GLU A 46 -20.73 -5.45 -3.58
C GLU A 46 -19.49 -4.62 -3.92
N ILE A 47 -18.36 -5.28 -4.17
CA ILE A 47 -17.10 -4.59 -4.46
C ILE A 47 -16.88 -4.56 -5.98
N ALA A 48 -16.75 -3.36 -6.53
CA ALA A 48 -16.43 -3.13 -7.93
C ALA A 48 -14.91 -3.04 -8.12
N TRP A 49 -14.32 -4.09 -8.68
CA TRP A 49 -12.88 -4.16 -8.93
C TRP A 49 -12.53 -3.77 -10.37
N LYS A 50 -11.96 -2.57 -10.55
CA LYS A 50 -11.45 -2.09 -11.83
C LYS A 50 -10.15 -2.78 -12.19
N ARG A 51 -10.26 -3.87 -12.94
CA ARG A 51 -9.15 -4.76 -13.30
C ARG A 51 -8.25 -4.27 -14.44
N THR A 52 -8.70 -3.33 -15.27
CA THR A 52 -7.88 -2.73 -16.35
C THR A 52 -7.95 -1.21 -16.32
N PRO A 53 -6.81 -0.51 -16.45
CA PRO A 53 -6.78 0.95 -16.48
C PRO A 53 -7.24 1.49 -17.84
N PHE A 54 -7.12 0.71 -18.92
CA PHE A 54 -7.39 1.14 -20.28
C PHE A 54 -8.72 0.61 -20.83
N ALA A 55 -9.43 1.50 -21.53
CA ALA A 55 -10.63 1.24 -22.30
C ALA A 55 -10.33 0.44 -23.58
N GLY A 56 -9.97 -0.84 -23.46
CA GLY A 56 -9.73 -1.70 -24.62
C GLY A 56 -8.56 -1.25 -25.51
N SER A 57 -8.20 -2.10 -26.46
CA SER A 57 -7.22 -1.76 -27.49
C SER A 57 -7.70 -0.55 -28.30
N SER A 58 -6.78 0.35 -28.67
CA SER A 58 -6.97 1.47 -29.60
C SER A 58 -7.56 1.08 -30.97
N LYS A 59 -7.76 -0.23 -31.24
CA LYS A 59 -8.34 -0.78 -32.47
C LYS A 59 -9.81 -1.19 -32.37
N ALA A 60 -10.43 -1.16 -31.19
CA ALA A 60 -11.82 -1.59 -31.02
C ALA A 60 -12.79 -0.40 -31.05
N ARG A 61 -13.37 -0.08 -32.23
CA ARG A 61 -14.61 0.71 -32.29
C ARG A 61 -15.73 -0.16 -31.70
N SER A 62 -15.99 0.02 -30.41
CA SER A 62 -17.08 -0.69 -29.72
C SER A 62 -18.36 0.15 -29.77
N ASN A 63 -19.49 -0.47 -30.07
CA ASN A 63 -20.82 0.15 -30.00
C ASN A 63 -21.37 0.26 -28.56
N LYS A 64 -20.50 0.11 -27.55
CA LYS A 64 -20.85 0.17 -26.13
C LYS A 64 -19.67 0.65 -25.28
N PHE A 65 -19.94 0.94 -24.02
CA PHE A 65 -18.89 1.29 -23.06
C PHE A 65 -17.93 0.12 -22.82
N PRO A 66 -16.61 0.40 -22.66
CA PRO A 66 -15.60 -0.59 -22.28
C PRO A 66 -15.91 -1.25 -20.94
N ILE A 67 -15.68 -2.56 -20.85
CA ILE A 67 -15.91 -3.35 -19.65
C ILE A 67 -14.58 -3.46 -18.89
N ASN A 68 -14.43 -2.64 -17.86
CA ASN A 68 -13.15 -2.48 -17.15
C ASN A 68 -13.16 -3.00 -15.72
N HIS A 69 -14.31 -3.42 -15.21
CA HIS A 69 -14.46 -3.93 -13.85
C HIS A 69 -15.15 -5.28 -13.83
N ASP A 70 -14.90 -6.02 -12.75
CA ASP A 70 -15.64 -7.20 -12.34
C ASP A 70 -16.18 -6.95 -10.92
N THR A 71 -17.11 -7.80 -10.48
CA THR A 71 -17.75 -7.70 -9.16
C THR A 71 -17.21 -8.79 -8.22
N LEU A 72 -17.03 -8.42 -6.95
CA LEU A 72 -16.80 -9.34 -5.84
C LEU A 72 -17.97 -9.21 -4.87
N PHE A 73 -18.77 -10.27 -4.72
CA PHE A 73 -19.79 -10.30 -3.68
C PHE A 73 -19.18 -10.76 -2.36
N PHE A 74 -19.40 -10.00 -1.30
CA PHE A 74 -18.94 -10.29 0.04
C PHE A 74 -20.12 -10.68 0.94
N TYR A 75 -20.09 -11.90 1.47
CA TYR A 75 -21.04 -12.40 2.46
C TYR A 75 -20.31 -12.87 3.71
N SER A 76 -21.01 -12.80 4.84
CA SER A 76 -20.65 -13.52 6.06
C SER A 76 -21.54 -14.75 6.24
N LYS A 77 -21.16 -15.67 7.14
CA LYS A 77 -22.05 -16.77 7.54
C LYS A 77 -23.13 -16.30 8.51
N SER A 78 -22.79 -15.35 9.38
CA SER A 78 -23.68 -14.78 10.40
C SER A 78 -23.47 -13.27 10.54
N SER A 79 -24.24 -12.62 11.41
CA SER A 79 -24.09 -11.19 11.72
C SER A 79 -22.83 -10.87 12.53
N ASP A 80 -22.25 -11.86 13.23
CA ASP A 80 -21.02 -11.69 14.00
C ASP A 80 -19.89 -12.33 13.19
N TYR A 81 -19.11 -11.51 12.48
CA TYR A 81 -18.08 -11.98 11.56
C TYR A 81 -16.77 -11.21 11.72
N SER A 82 -15.67 -11.91 11.42
CA SER A 82 -14.33 -11.34 11.51
C SER A 82 -14.06 -10.41 10.31
N PHE A 83 -13.96 -9.10 10.57
CA PHE A 83 -13.54 -8.11 9.57
C PHE A 83 -12.58 -7.06 10.14
N THR A 84 -11.45 -6.88 9.45
CA THR A 84 -10.42 -5.88 9.73
C THR A 84 -10.40 -4.87 8.61
N GLN A 85 -10.74 -3.62 8.93
CA GLN A 85 -10.73 -2.54 7.94
C GLN A 85 -9.33 -2.32 7.37
N GLN A 86 -9.25 -2.30 6.04
CA GLN A 86 -8.01 -2.02 5.31
C GLN A 86 -7.90 -0.54 4.98
N TYR A 87 -6.66 -0.04 4.88
CA TYR A 87 -6.35 1.35 4.58
C TYR A 87 -5.30 1.45 3.48
N THR A 88 -5.31 2.57 2.75
CA THR A 88 -4.27 2.97 1.79
C THR A 88 -3.72 4.32 2.20
N ASP A 89 -2.49 4.62 1.80
CA ASP A 89 -1.91 5.95 2.05
C ASP A 89 -2.77 7.07 1.46
N TYR A 90 -2.74 8.22 2.13
CA TYR A 90 -3.33 9.42 1.56
C TYR A 90 -2.57 9.85 0.32
N SER A 91 -3.31 10.34 -0.68
CA SER A 91 -2.69 11.02 -1.82
C SER A 91 -1.93 12.26 -1.37
N GLU A 92 -0.90 12.66 -2.10
CA GLU A 92 -0.14 13.87 -1.81
C GLU A 92 -1.05 15.10 -1.71
N LYS A 93 -2.01 15.22 -2.64
CA LYS A 93 -3.05 16.26 -2.61
C LYS A 93 -3.89 16.24 -1.32
N TYR A 94 -4.09 15.10 -0.70
CA TYR A 94 -4.80 15.02 0.57
C TYR A 94 -3.89 15.37 1.75
N LYS A 95 -2.61 14.97 1.70
CA LYS A 95 -1.61 15.35 2.70
C LYS A 95 -1.44 16.87 2.82
N THR A 96 -1.58 17.63 1.72
CA THR A 96 -1.56 19.11 1.77
C THR A 96 -2.69 19.75 2.59
N ARG A 97 -3.69 18.98 3.06
CA ARG A 97 -4.70 19.47 4.01
C ARG A 97 -4.17 19.58 5.44
N PHE A 98 -3.08 18.89 5.78
CA PHE A 98 -2.41 18.94 7.08
C PHE A 98 -1.42 20.10 7.08
N LYS A 99 -1.95 21.33 7.15
CA LYS A 99 -1.20 22.58 6.93
C LYS A 99 -0.60 23.19 8.19
N TYR A 100 -1.10 22.80 9.36
CA TYR A 100 -0.66 23.36 10.63
C TYR A 100 0.37 22.43 11.25
N GLN A 101 1.33 22.99 11.97
CA GLN A 101 2.39 22.24 12.64
C GLN A 101 2.49 22.72 14.09
N ASP A 102 2.71 21.79 15.01
CA ASP A 102 3.13 22.06 16.38
C ASP A 102 4.20 21.03 16.80
N GLU A 103 4.55 20.99 18.07
CA GLU A 103 5.53 20.06 18.66
C GLU A 103 5.24 18.58 18.37
N ASN A 104 3.98 18.21 18.12
CA ASN A 104 3.58 16.84 17.78
C ASN A 104 3.57 16.59 16.26
N GLY A 105 3.81 17.61 15.44
CA GLY A 105 3.94 17.50 13.98
C GLY A 105 2.75 18.05 13.19
N TYR A 106 2.62 17.61 11.93
CA TYR A 106 1.63 18.16 11.00
C TYR A 106 0.20 17.69 11.32
N TYR A 107 -0.72 18.65 11.42
CA TYR A 107 -2.13 18.44 11.69
C TYR A 107 -3.06 19.25 10.79
N ARG A 108 -4.33 18.82 10.77
CA ARG A 108 -5.45 19.61 10.25
C ARG A 108 -6.49 19.86 11.34
N LYS A 109 -7.21 20.98 11.23
CA LYS A 109 -8.38 21.25 12.06
C LYS A 109 -9.58 20.46 11.52
N THR A 110 -10.15 19.59 12.34
CA THR A 110 -11.35 18.83 11.97
C THR A 110 -12.50 19.26 12.87
N LEU A 111 -13.65 19.58 12.27
CA LEU A 111 -14.84 19.98 13.01
C LEU A 111 -15.37 18.83 13.85
N LEU A 112 -15.61 19.10 15.12
CA LEU A 112 -16.19 18.17 16.07
C LEU A 112 -17.72 18.31 16.03
N LYS A 113 -18.35 17.78 14.98
CA LYS A 113 -19.80 17.93 14.73
C LYS A 113 -20.67 17.10 15.68
N THR A 114 -20.17 15.93 16.08
CA THR A 114 -20.87 15.00 16.98
C THR A 114 -19.87 14.53 18.01
N TYR A 115 -20.07 14.86 19.29
CA TYR A 115 -19.16 14.43 20.35
C TYR A 115 -19.87 14.18 21.67
N SER A 116 -19.33 13.23 22.44
CA SER A 116 -19.65 13.06 23.85
C SER A 116 -18.78 13.99 24.70
N LYS A 117 -19.23 14.31 25.91
CA LYS A 117 -18.43 15.05 26.90
C LYS A 117 -17.11 14.33 27.22
N GLU A 118 -17.07 13.02 27.08
CA GLU A 118 -15.87 12.20 27.28
C GLU A 118 -14.84 12.43 26.18
N THR A 119 -15.25 12.45 24.91
CA THR A 119 -14.35 12.74 23.78
C THR A 119 -13.78 14.16 23.89
N GLU A 120 -14.59 15.13 24.32
CA GLU A 120 -14.11 16.49 24.56
C GLU A 120 -13.06 16.54 25.67
N LYS A 121 -13.32 15.86 26.80
CA LYS A 121 -12.38 15.79 27.92
C LYS A 121 -11.05 15.17 27.49
N LYS A 122 -11.10 14.04 26.78
CA LYS A 122 -9.91 13.37 26.24
C LYS A 122 -9.11 14.27 25.30
N LEU A 123 -9.78 14.97 24.38
CA LEU A 123 -9.10 15.89 23.46
C LEU A 123 -8.47 17.10 24.17
N LYS A 124 -9.04 17.54 25.30
CA LYS A 124 -8.43 18.59 26.14
C LYS A 124 -7.21 18.05 26.88
N GLU A 125 -7.30 16.86 27.45
CA GLU A 125 -6.16 16.18 28.11
C GLU A 125 -5.00 15.94 27.13
N GLU A 126 -5.30 15.60 25.87
CA GLU A 126 -4.31 15.40 24.81
C GLU A 126 -3.81 16.71 24.15
N ASN A 127 -4.22 17.90 24.60
CA ASN A 127 -3.91 19.19 23.96
C ASN A 127 -4.30 19.28 22.46
N ARG A 128 -5.33 18.53 22.06
CA ARG A 128 -5.86 18.47 20.69
C ARG A 128 -7.12 19.29 20.49
N PHE A 129 -7.79 19.70 21.58
CA PHE A 129 -9.03 20.46 21.49
C PHE A 129 -8.79 21.89 21.00
N ILE A 130 -9.62 22.36 20.07
CA ILE A 130 -9.60 23.73 19.54
C ILE A 130 -10.96 24.36 19.83
N PRO A 131 -11.02 25.41 20.68
CA PRO A 131 -12.27 26.08 21.00
C PRO A 131 -12.86 26.77 19.76
N PRO A 132 -14.19 26.93 19.70
CA PRO A 132 -14.84 27.61 18.58
C PRO A 132 -14.50 29.10 18.56
N GLU A 133 -14.27 29.65 17.37
CA GLU A 133 -13.92 31.08 17.19
C GLU A 133 -15.11 32.02 17.43
N LYS A 134 -16.35 31.51 17.32
CA LYS A 134 -17.59 32.29 17.48
C LYS A 134 -18.60 31.56 18.38
N PRO A 135 -19.39 32.30 19.18
CA PRO A 135 -20.53 31.73 19.89
C PRO A 135 -21.46 31.00 18.92
N GLY A 136 -21.79 29.74 19.21
CA GLY A 136 -22.65 28.89 18.37
C GLY A 136 -21.94 28.10 17.26
N ALA A 137 -20.63 28.28 17.05
CA ALA A 137 -19.86 27.43 16.15
C ALA A 137 -19.41 26.12 16.83
N TYR A 138 -19.24 25.05 16.05
CA TYR A 138 -18.71 23.79 16.57
C TYR A 138 -17.22 23.92 16.91
N PRO A 139 -16.76 23.33 18.03
CA PRO A 139 -15.33 23.21 18.28
C PRO A 139 -14.66 22.36 17.20
N SER A 140 -13.33 22.48 17.11
CA SER A 140 -12.51 21.64 16.24
C SER A 140 -11.50 20.85 17.08
N TYR A 141 -10.81 19.91 16.45
CA TYR A 141 -9.67 19.25 17.08
C TYR A 141 -8.52 19.07 16.10
N LYS A 142 -7.31 18.91 16.65
CA LYS A 142 -6.08 18.61 15.90
C LYS A 142 -6.06 17.13 15.52
N GLN A 143 -6.21 16.87 14.23
CA GLN A 143 -6.00 15.54 13.66
C GLN A 143 -4.60 15.50 13.03
N TYR A 144 -3.70 14.73 13.62
CA TYR A 144 -2.32 14.59 13.15
C TYR A 144 -2.21 13.62 11.97
N LEU A 145 -1.24 13.87 11.10
CA LEU A 145 -0.99 13.02 9.94
C LEU A 145 -0.38 11.67 10.34
N HIS A 146 0.57 11.67 11.28
CA HIS A 146 1.27 10.46 11.75
C HIS A 146 0.34 9.49 12.50
N ASP A 147 -0.70 10.01 13.17
CA ASP A 147 -1.75 9.21 13.81
C ASP A 147 -2.69 8.51 12.81
N SER A 148 -2.72 8.98 11.56
CA SER A 148 -3.70 8.50 10.61
C SER A 148 -3.29 7.16 10.02
N LYS A 149 -4.21 6.19 10.09
CA LYS A 149 -4.10 4.90 9.39
C LYS A 149 -4.19 5.02 7.86
N GLY A 150 -4.53 6.20 7.32
CA GLY A 150 -4.68 6.48 5.89
C GLY A 150 -6.13 6.63 5.43
N LYS A 151 -6.36 6.53 4.11
CA LYS A 151 -7.69 6.47 3.52
C LYS A 151 -8.25 5.05 3.72
N GLN A 152 -9.42 4.96 4.33
CA GLN A 152 -10.17 3.70 4.40
C GLN A 152 -10.44 3.17 2.99
N ILE A 153 -10.21 1.86 2.80
CA ILE A 153 -10.56 1.20 1.55
C ILE A 153 -12.09 1.08 1.46
N GLU A 154 -12.62 1.59 0.36
CA GLU A 154 -14.04 1.57 -0.01
C GLU A 154 -14.36 0.35 -0.88
N ASP A 155 -15.58 0.28 -1.41
CA ASP A 155 -16.11 -0.76 -2.28
C ASP A 155 -15.63 -0.66 -3.74
N ILE A 156 -15.13 0.50 -4.17
CA ILE A 156 -14.62 0.72 -5.53
C ILE A 156 -13.09 0.59 -5.55
N TRP A 157 -12.57 -0.54 -6.03
CA TRP A 157 -11.14 -0.83 -6.07
C TRP A 157 -10.54 -0.47 -7.42
N ILE A 158 -9.72 0.59 -7.44
CA ILE A 158 -9.09 1.13 -8.66
C ILE A 158 -7.57 1.01 -8.68
N ASP A 159 -6.99 0.56 -7.59
CA ASP A 159 -5.55 0.56 -7.33
C ASP A 159 -4.89 -0.80 -7.57
N ILE A 160 -5.68 -1.85 -7.80
CA ILE A 160 -5.20 -3.20 -8.10
C ILE A 160 -5.57 -3.53 -9.55
N ASN A 161 -4.56 -3.70 -10.42
CA ASN A 161 -4.77 -4.10 -11.81
C ASN A 161 -4.54 -5.61 -12.00
N LEU A 162 -4.92 -6.14 -13.15
CA LEU A 162 -4.52 -7.50 -13.56
C LEU A 162 -2.99 -7.68 -13.53
N THR A 163 -2.57 -8.92 -13.29
CA THR A 163 -1.15 -9.30 -13.24
C THR A 163 -0.42 -8.87 -14.51
N ASN A 164 0.55 -7.99 -14.34
CA ASN A 164 1.39 -7.48 -15.43
C ASN A 164 2.11 -8.65 -16.15
N PRO A 165 2.21 -8.65 -17.49
CA PRO A 165 3.04 -9.59 -18.25
C PRO A 165 4.47 -9.78 -17.76
N MET A 166 5.06 -8.76 -17.16
CA MET A 166 6.42 -8.77 -16.60
C MET A 166 6.45 -8.97 -15.07
N ALA A 167 5.30 -9.19 -14.43
CA ALA A 167 5.25 -9.39 -12.98
C ALA A 167 5.96 -10.69 -12.58
N VAL A 168 6.71 -10.63 -11.48
CA VAL A 168 7.40 -11.79 -10.90
C VAL A 168 6.42 -12.90 -10.50
N GLU A 169 5.25 -12.53 -9.97
CA GLU A 169 4.20 -13.49 -9.59
C GLU A 169 3.54 -14.22 -10.77
N ARG A 170 3.81 -13.84 -12.03
CA ARG A 170 3.07 -14.35 -13.19
C ARG A 170 3.48 -15.79 -13.55
N LEU A 171 2.49 -16.69 -13.53
CA LEU A 171 2.64 -18.10 -13.90
C LEU A 171 2.22 -18.43 -15.33
N LYS A 172 1.75 -17.42 -16.10
CA LYS A 172 1.18 -17.58 -17.45
C LYS A 172 -0.10 -18.43 -17.48
N TYR A 173 -0.79 -18.57 -16.35
CA TYR A 173 -2.10 -19.20 -16.28
C TYR A 173 -3.19 -18.22 -16.76
N PRO A 174 -4.14 -18.61 -17.65
CA PRO A 174 -5.02 -17.65 -18.34
C PRO A 174 -5.86 -16.74 -17.46
N THR A 175 -6.36 -17.25 -16.32
CA THR A 175 -7.29 -16.53 -15.43
C THR A 175 -6.66 -16.18 -14.07
N GLN A 176 -5.32 -16.12 -14.02
CA GLN A 176 -4.58 -15.77 -12.80
C GLN A 176 -5.03 -14.43 -12.23
N LYS A 177 -5.28 -14.41 -10.93
CA LYS A 177 -5.53 -13.18 -10.16
C LYS A 177 -4.22 -12.62 -9.61
N PRO A 178 -4.12 -11.28 -9.47
CA PRO A 178 -2.96 -10.64 -8.86
C PRO A 178 -2.95 -10.93 -7.36
N GLU A 179 -1.77 -11.21 -6.80
CA GLU A 179 -1.63 -11.51 -5.37
C GLU A 179 -2.12 -10.36 -4.46
N ASP A 180 -1.95 -9.10 -4.86
CA ASP A 180 -2.44 -7.95 -4.08
C ASP A 180 -3.96 -7.94 -3.87
N LEU A 181 -4.73 -8.47 -4.83
CA LEU A 181 -6.18 -8.61 -4.69
C LEU A 181 -6.53 -9.57 -3.56
N LEU A 182 -5.90 -10.75 -3.56
CA LEU A 182 -6.14 -11.78 -2.55
C LEU A 182 -5.57 -11.36 -1.20
N LYS A 183 -4.45 -10.62 -1.19
CA LYS A 183 -3.86 -10.06 0.03
C LYS A 183 -4.86 -9.16 0.75
N ARG A 184 -5.51 -8.25 0.02
CA ARG A 184 -6.52 -7.36 0.58
C ARG A 184 -7.69 -8.14 1.18
N ILE A 185 -8.20 -9.13 0.46
CA ILE A 185 -9.33 -9.97 0.90
C ILE A 185 -8.96 -10.78 2.16
N ILE A 186 -7.81 -11.45 2.15
CA ILE A 186 -7.37 -12.32 3.24
C ILE A 186 -7.06 -11.49 4.49
N LEU A 187 -6.39 -10.34 4.37
CA LEU A 187 -6.13 -9.46 5.52
C LEU A 187 -7.41 -8.83 6.08
N ALA A 188 -8.41 -8.59 5.23
CA ALA A 188 -9.69 -8.07 5.68
C ALA A 188 -10.47 -9.10 6.51
N SER A 189 -10.39 -10.39 6.18
CA SER A 189 -11.34 -11.38 6.72
C SER A 189 -10.69 -12.61 7.35
N SER A 190 -9.41 -12.51 7.76
CA SER A 190 -8.71 -13.56 8.48
C SER A 190 -7.54 -13.04 9.32
N LYS A 191 -7.21 -13.77 10.37
CA LYS A 191 -6.05 -13.58 11.24
C LYS A 191 -4.96 -14.61 10.92
N ASN A 192 -3.78 -14.45 11.54
CA ASN A 192 -2.70 -15.43 11.42
C ASN A 192 -3.17 -16.79 11.99
N GLY A 193 -2.87 -17.88 11.29
CA GLY A 193 -3.27 -19.24 11.70
C GLY A 193 -4.66 -19.70 11.24
N ASP A 194 -5.52 -18.78 10.80
CA ASP A 194 -6.85 -19.11 10.25
C ASP A 194 -6.74 -19.94 8.96
N ILE A 195 -7.83 -20.60 8.58
CA ILE A 195 -7.92 -21.41 7.36
C ILE A 195 -8.53 -20.58 6.24
N VAL A 196 -7.83 -20.49 5.11
CA VAL A 196 -8.34 -19.92 3.85
C VAL A 196 -8.63 -21.05 2.86
N LEU A 197 -9.89 -21.22 2.47
CA LEU A 197 -10.29 -22.20 1.48
C LEU A 197 -10.61 -21.53 0.14
N ASP A 198 -10.07 -22.07 -0.94
CA ASP A 198 -10.46 -21.70 -2.30
C ASP A 198 -10.84 -22.97 -3.08
N ALA A 199 -12.12 -23.05 -3.48
CA ALA A 199 -12.70 -24.19 -4.15
C ALA A 199 -12.51 -24.16 -5.69
N PHE A 200 -11.86 -23.12 -6.22
CA PHE A 200 -11.61 -22.89 -7.64
C PHE A 200 -10.22 -22.25 -7.85
N ILE A 201 -9.18 -22.91 -7.31
CA ILE A 201 -7.86 -22.29 -7.14
C ILE A 201 -7.17 -21.86 -8.43
N GLY A 202 -7.40 -22.53 -9.56
CA GLY A 202 -6.76 -22.23 -10.83
C GLY A 202 -5.23 -22.15 -10.73
N SER A 203 -4.67 -20.94 -10.77
CA SER A 203 -3.23 -20.69 -10.63
C SER A 203 -2.70 -20.75 -9.19
N GLY A 204 -3.55 -21.00 -8.20
CA GLY A 204 -3.16 -21.07 -6.79
C GLY A 204 -2.84 -19.73 -6.15
N THR A 205 -3.35 -18.61 -6.67
CA THR A 205 -3.04 -17.28 -6.11
C THR A 205 -3.51 -17.16 -4.65
N THR A 206 -4.71 -17.64 -4.34
CA THR A 206 -5.29 -17.53 -2.99
C THR A 206 -4.45 -18.26 -1.95
N ILE A 207 -4.10 -19.53 -2.22
CA ILE A 207 -3.31 -20.34 -1.29
C ILE A 207 -1.85 -19.86 -1.18
N ALA A 208 -1.28 -19.34 -2.27
CA ALA A 208 0.05 -18.74 -2.24
C ALA A 208 0.09 -17.51 -1.33
N VAL A 209 -0.92 -16.64 -1.42
CA VAL A 209 -1.02 -15.46 -0.55
C VAL A 209 -1.34 -15.86 0.89
N ALA A 210 -2.22 -16.83 1.11
CA ALA A 210 -2.52 -17.36 2.44
C ALA A 210 -1.24 -17.87 3.12
N GLU A 211 -0.43 -18.68 2.43
CA GLU A 211 0.84 -19.20 2.93
C GLU A 211 1.82 -18.06 3.29
N LYS A 212 2.01 -17.09 2.38
CA LYS A 212 2.88 -15.91 2.60
C LYS A 212 2.44 -15.07 3.79
N LEU A 213 1.14 -15.02 4.06
CA LEU A 213 0.56 -14.30 5.18
C LEU A 213 0.50 -15.15 6.47
N GLY A 214 0.95 -16.40 6.48
CA GLY A 214 0.92 -17.25 7.66
C GLY A 214 -0.46 -17.82 8.00
N ARG A 215 -1.31 -18.04 7.00
CA ARG A 215 -2.59 -18.74 7.15
C ARG A 215 -2.43 -20.21 6.76
N LYS A 216 -3.27 -21.08 7.30
CA LYS A 216 -3.49 -22.42 6.77
C LYS A 216 -4.37 -22.31 5.52
N TRP A 217 -4.29 -23.27 4.62
CA TRP A 217 -5.08 -23.19 3.39
C TRP A 217 -5.54 -24.55 2.89
N ILE A 218 -6.68 -24.52 2.18
CA ILE A 218 -7.24 -25.65 1.46
C ILE A 218 -7.50 -25.19 0.02
N GLY A 219 -6.90 -25.87 -0.95
CA GLY A 219 -7.06 -25.57 -2.37
C GLY A 219 -7.68 -26.73 -3.12
N ILE A 220 -8.74 -26.48 -3.89
CA ILE A 220 -9.44 -27.51 -4.68
C ILE A 220 -9.49 -27.08 -6.15
N ASP A 221 -9.09 -27.98 -7.06
CA ASP A 221 -9.31 -27.86 -8.49
C ASP A 221 -9.47 -29.25 -9.13
N CYS A 222 -10.25 -29.35 -10.21
CA CYS A 222 -10.35 -30.56 -11.01
C CYS A 222 -9.46 -30.54 -12.26
N GLY A 223 -8.92 -29.38 -12.63
CA GLY A 223 -8.12 -29.18 -13.82
C GLY A 223 -6.67 -29.62 -13.62
N LYS A 224 -6.19 -30.58 -14.42
CA LYS A 224 -4.78 -31.02 -14.40
C LYS A 224 -3.79 -29.85 -14.53
N LEU A 225 -4.08 -28.90 -15.42
CA LEU A 225 -3.23 -27.71 -15.60
C LEU A 225 -3.14 -26.87 -14.31
N ALA A 226 -4.26 -26.70 -13.59
CA ALA A 226 -4.29 -25.98 -12.32
C ALA A 226 -3.42 -26.69 -11.29
N ILE A 227 -3.61 -28.01 -11.13
CA ILE A 227 -2.85 -28.84 -10.19
C ILE A 227 -1.34 -28.74 -10.44
N TYR A 228 -0.88 -28.92 -11.68
CA TYR A 228 0.56 -28.80 -11.99
C TYR A 228 1.09 -27.39 -11.79
N THR A 229 0.30 -26.37 -12.12
CA THR A 229 0.67 -24.96 -11.92
C THR A 229 0.84 -24.65 -10.44
N VAL A 230 -0.11 -25.11 -9.61
CA VAL A 230 -0.11 -24.94 -8.16
C VAL A 230 1.08 -25.66 -7.54
N GLN A 231 1.32 -26.93 -7.88
CA GLN A 231 2.47 -27.69 -7.38
C GLN A 231 3.79 -26.95 -7.63
N LYS A 232 4.01 -26.53 -8.89
CA LYS A 232 5.21 -25.77 -9.25
C LYS A 232 5.30 -24.44 -8.49
N ARG A 233 4.18 -23.73 -8.32
CA ARG A 233 4.13 -22.47 -7.58
C ARG A 233 4.52 -22.67 -6.12
N MET A 234 3.93 -23.64 -5.43
CA MET A 234 4.15 -23.86 -4.00
C MET A 234 5.56 -24.35 -3.69
N LEU A 235 6.18 -25.15 -4.58
CA LEU A 235 7.58 -25.58 -4.42
C LEU A 235 8.61 -24.45 -4.59
N ASN A 236 8.23 -23.35 -5.25
CA ASN A 236 9.12 -22.21 -5.52
C ASN A 236 8.61 -20.93 -4.86
N LEU A 237 7.82 -21.05 -3.79
CA LEU A 237 7.17 -19.91 -3.15
C LEU A 237 8.19 -19.06 -2.39
N THR A 238 7.98 -17.75 -2.41
CA THR A 238 8.82 -16.77 -1.74
C THR A 238 8.00 -15.91 -0.77
N THR A 239 8.67 -15.22 0.14
CA THR A 239 8.01 -14.35 1.14
C THR A 239 7.28 -13.15 0.53
N GLN A 240 7.71 -12.70 -0.66
CA GLN A 240 7.23 -11.48 -1.30
C GLN A 240 5.82 -11.66 -1.88
N ILE A 241 4.90 -10.73 -1.58
CA ILE A 241 3.56 -10.70 -2.17
C ILE A 241 3.51 -9.69 -3.32
N GLY A 242 3.05 -10.13 -4.49
CA GLY A 242 2.91 -9.31 -5.69
C GLY A 242 4.24 -8.89 -6.31
N SER A 243 4.19 -7.97 -7.28
CA SER A 243 5.39 -7.27 -7.74
C SER A 243 5.74 -6.19 -6.72
N GLY A 244 6.90 -6.29 -6.06
CA GLY A 244 7.34 -5.29 -5.09
C GLY A 244 7.21 -3.88 -5.66
N LYS A 245 6.59 -2.98 -4.90
CA LYS A 245 6.47 -1.57 -5.31
C LYS A 245 7.88 -1.00 -5.42
N ILE A 246 8.28 -0.67 -6.64
CA ILE A 246 9.53 0.06 -6.88
C ILE A 246 9.23 1.52 -6.56
N ASP A 247 10.00 2.12 -5.65
CA ASP A 247 9.95 3.57 -5.43
C ASP A 247 10.37 4.30 -6.72
N SER A 248 9.36 4.80 -7.44
CA SER A 248 9.52 5.50 -8.71
C SER A 248 9.74 7.00 -8.54
N ARG A 249 9.72 7.51 -7.30
CA ARG A 249 9.95 8.93 -7.02
C ARG A 249 11.36 9.33 -7.45
N ARG A 250 11.47 10.51 -8.05
CA ARG A 250 12.75 11.13 -8.41
C ARG A 250 13.45 11.64 -7.15
N ASP A 251 14.75 11.91 -7.22
CA ASP A 251 15.55 12.30 -6.06
C ASP A 251 15.04 13.57 -5.37
N TYR A 252 14.60 14.56 -6.13
CA TYR A 252 14.04 15.80 -5.56
C TYR A 252 12.66 15.61 -4.90
N GLU A 253 11.88 14.61 -5.32
CA GLU A 253 10.59 14.27 -4.70
C GLU A 253 10.77 13.56 -3.34
N ARG A 254 12.02 13.24 -2.99
CA ARG A 254 12.42 12.57 -1.75
C ARG A 254 13.20 13.50 -0.81
N VAL A 255 13.17 14.80 -1.07
CA VAL A 255 13.67 15.85 -0.17
C VAL A 255 12.47 16.47 0.53
N GLN A 256 12.47 16.43 1.87
CA GLN A 256 11.29 16.71 2.69
C GLN A 256 10.76 18.15 2.54
N ASP A 257 11.65 19.11 2.30
CA ASP A 257 11.39 20.55 2.27
C ASP A 257 11.73 21.17 0.90
N PHE A 258 11.73 20.37 -0.17
CA PHE A 258 12.11 20.83 -1.52
C PHE A 258 11.29 22.04 -2.01
N GLU A 259 10.00 22.09 -1.67
CA GLU A 259 9.15 23.23 -2.00
C GLU A 259 9.60 24.52 -1.33
N GLU A 260 10.11 24.45 -0.10
CA GLU A 260 10.58 25.62 0.64
C GLU A 260 11.95 26.06 0.13
N HIS A 261 12.82 25.13 -0.24
CA HIS A 261 14.02 25.47 -1.02
C HIS A 261 13.66 26.25 -2.29
N SER A 262 12.61 25.84 -2.99
CA SER A 262 12.14 26.50 -4.22
C SER A 262 11.48 27.87 -4.00
N LYS A 263 10.92 28.12 -2.80
CA LYS A 263 10.26 29.39 -2.41
C LYS A 263 11.19 30.33 -1.65
N SER A 264 12.28 29.83 -1.09
CA SER A 264 13.25 30.61 -0.33
C SER A 264 13.99 31.59 -1.25
N ASN A 265 14.38 32.76 -0.73
CA ASN A 265 15.28 33.70 -1.43
C ASN A 265 16.73 33.18 -1.56
N SER A 266 16.99 31.92 -1.17
CA SER A 266 18.32 31.32 -1.28
C SER A 266 18.61 31.00 -2.74
N ARG A 267 19.84 31.27 -3.19
CA ARG A 267 20.24 30.96 -4.56
C ARG A 267 20.49 29.46 -4.66
N GLY A 268 19.78 28.78 -5.54
CA GLY A 268 20.00 27.36 -5.82
C GLY A 268 21.23 27.17 -6.70
N LEU A 269 22.22 26.40 -6.24
CA LEU A 269 23.37 26.02 -7.05
C LEU A 269 23.22 24.56 -7.50
N PHE A 270 22.91 24.35 -8.78
CA PHE A 270 22.72 23.01 -9.34
C PHE A 270 24.04 22.47 -9.88
N PHE A 271 24.68 21.54 -9.15
CA PHE A 271 25.89 20.87 -9.60
C PHE A 271 25.58 19.77 -10.62
N ILE A 272 25.89 20.02 -11.90
CA ILE A 272 26.00 18.95 -12.89
C ILE A 272 27.48 18.56 -12.98
N TYR A 273 27.89 17.51 -12.24
CA TYR A 273 29.25 16.97 -12.35
C TYR A 273 29.22 15.50 -12.79
N GLU A 274 30.10 15.12 -13.70
CA GLU A 274 30.20 13.75 -14.23
C GLU A 274 30.54 12.71 -13.13
N LYS A 275 31.24 13.11 -12.06
CA LYS A 275 31.46 12.27 -10.87
C LYS A 275 30.21 12.08 -9.99
N ALA A 276 29.24 13.00 -10.05
CA ALA A 276 27.96 12.82 -9.37
C ALA A 276 27.14 11.67 -10.00
N LYS A 277 27.28 11.45 -11.33
CA LYS A 277 26.68 10.31 -12.04
C LYS A 277 27.21 8.95 -11.57
N ARG A 278 28.43 8.87 -11.01
CA ARG A 278 29.01 7.62 -10.48
C ARG A 278 28.72 7.40 -8.99
N GLY A 279 28.09 8.36 -8.31
CA GLY A 279 27.76 8.25 -6.88
C GLY A 279 28.92 8.54 -5.93
N ASP A 280 30.03 9.12 -6.42
CA ASP A 280 31.26 9.35 -5.63
C ASP A 280 31.30 10.73 -4.94
N PHE A 281 30.31 11.57 -5.17
CA PHE A 281 30.27 12.91 -4.60
C PHE A 281 29.90 12.86 -3.11
N VAL A 282 30.70 13.52 -2.27
CA VAL A 282 30.54 13.60 -0.81
C VAL A 282 30.61 15.08 -0.42
N VAL A 283 29.62 15.56 0.33
CA VAL A 283 29.63 16.89 0.92
C VAL A 283 30.49 16.83 2.18
N ASN A 284 31.72 17.33 2.09
CA ASN A 284 32.69 17.34 3.19
C ASN A 284 33.22 18.76 3.45
N ASP A 285 34.05 18.88 4.48
CA ASP A 285 34.62 20.16 4.91
C ASP A 285 35.36 20.91 3.78
N SER A 286 36.19 20.19 3.02
CA SER A 286 36.96 20.78 1.91
C SER A 286 36.04 21.26 0.79
N PHE A 287 35.03 20.47 0.43
CA PHE A 287 34.07 20.84 -0.61
C PHE A 287 33.33 22.13 -0.27
N LEU A 288 32.79 22.25 0.95
CA LEU A 288 32.07 23.46 1.37
C LEU A 288 32.99 24.68 1.42
N LYS A 289 34.25 24.52 1.83
CA LYS A 289 35.25 25.60 1.80
C LYS A 289 35.57 26.06 0.39
N TYR A 290 35.90 25.14 -0.52
CA TYR A 290 36.17 25.49 -1.92
C TYR A 290 34.95 26.11 -2.60
N LEU A 291 33.76 25.66 -2.25
CA LEU A 291 32.54 26.22 -2.79
C LEU A 291 32.31 27.65 -2.27
N ALA A 292 32.50 27.90 -0.98
CA ALA A 292 32.41 29.24 -0.41
C ALA A 292 33.43 30.19 -1.06
N GLU A 293 34.69 29.77 -1.20
CA GLU A 293 35.74 30.55 -1.89
C GLU A 293 35.37 30.84 -3.36
N PHE A 294 34.81 29.86 -4.06
CA PHE A 294 34.35 30.03 -5.44
C PHE A 294 33.22 31.07 -5.54
N ILE A 295 32.24 30.99 -4.64
CA ILE A 295 31.12 31.94 -4.55
C ILE A 295 31.66 33.33 -4.22
N ASP A 296 32.56 33.47 -3.27
CA ASP A 296 33.19 34.74 -2.91
C ASP A 296 33.94 35.38 -4.07
N LYS A 297 34.65 34.57 -4.86
CA LYS A 297 35.40 35.07 -6.02
C LYS A 297 34.51 35.56 -7.15
N HIS A 298 33.37 34.92 -7.39
CA HIS A 298 32.54 35.18 -8.59
C HIS A 298 31.22 35.89 -8.30
N MET A 299 30.81 35.99 -7.04
CA MET A 299 29.61 36.67 -6.58
C MET A 299 29.95 37.62 -5.43
N PRO A 300 30.70 38.70 -5.68
CA PRO A 300 31.13 39.62 -4.64
C PRO A 300 29.93 40.34 -4.00
N GLY A 301 29.87 40.33 -2.68
CA GLY A 301 28.83 40.97 -1.88
C GLY A 301 29.28 41.12 -0.43
N THR A 302 28.67 42.04 0.32
CA THR A 302 29.04 42.35 1.71
C THR A 302 28.12 41.68 2.74
N GLY A 303 27.03 41.06 2.31
CA GLY A 303 26.06 40.37 3.18
C GLY A 303 26.23 38.85 3.21
N GLU A 304 25.63 38.22 4.22
CA GLU A 304 25.48 36.78 4.30
C GLU A 304 24.61 36.25 3.15
N GLU A 305 25.08 35.26 2.42
CA GLU A 305 24.36 34.63 1.32
C GLU A 305 24.03 33.18 1.64
N SER A 306 22.75 32.81 1.52
CA SER A 306 22.29 31.45 1.73
C SER A 306 22.20 30.65 0.43
N PHE A 307 22.73 29.43 0.44
CA PHE A 307 22.72 28.49 -0.67
C PHE A 307 22.11 27.16 -0.27
N SER A 308 21.18 26.68 -1.09
CA SER A 308 20.49 25.40 -0.86
C SER A 308 21.29 24.23 -1.44
N LEU A 309 21.46 23.17 -0.65
CA LEU A 309 22.16 21.95 -1.04
C LEU A 309 21.37 20.71 -0.62
N ALA A 310 21.07 19.81 -1.56
CA ALA A 310 20.43 18.52 -1.26
C ALA A 310 21.39 17.37 -1.54
N CYS A 311 21.53 16.44 -0.59
CA CYS A 311 22.34 15.23 -0.79
C CYS A 311 21.80 14.04 0.03
N PRO A 312 22.15 12.78 -0.28
CA PRO A 312 21.84 11.67 0.62
C PRO A 312 22.59 11.84 1.95
N GLU A 313 21.95 11.52 3.08
CA GLU A 313 22.55 11.67 4.41
C GLU A 313 23.91 10.95 4.53
N SER A 314 24.02 9.73 4.00
CA SER A 314 25.28 8.95 3.96
C SER A 314 26.43 9.62 3.19
N LYS A 315 26.15 10.66 2.39
CA LYS A 315 27.12 11.44 1.63
C LYS A 315 27.47 12.78 2.29
N PHE A 316 26.84 13.12 3.42
CA PHE A 316 27.20 14.27 4.23
C PHE A 316 28.24 13.86 5.28
N LYS A 317 29.48 14.32 5.10
CA LYS A 317 30.65 13.97 5.92
C LYS A 317 31.43 15.22 6.32
N VAL A 318 30.72 16.19 6.89
CA VAL A 318 31.32 17.39 7.48
C VAL A 318 31.69 17.08 8.92
N THR A 319 32.94 17.31 9.29
CA THR A 319 33.50 16.87 10.59
C THR A 319 34.27 17.96 11.34
N ARG A 320 34.75 18.98 10.63
CA ARG A 320 35.60 20.06 11.16
C ARG A 320 34.87 21.40 11.18
N LEU A 321 33.90 21.61 10.30
CA LEU A 321 33.03 22.77 10.31
C LEU A 321 31.89 22.57 11.32
N GLU A 322 31.43 23.67 11.91
CA GLU A 322 30.26 23.68 12.77
C GLU A 322 29.00 23.37 11.95
N VAL A 323 28.21 22.42 12.44
CA VAL A 323 26.95 21.99 11.83
C VAL A 323 25.84 22.28 12.83
N LEU A 324 24.96 23.21 12.48
CA LEU A 324 23.81 23.58 13.31
C LEU A 324 22.55 22.90 12.79
N GLU A 325 21.70 22.44 13.70
CA GLU A 325 20.34 21.99 13.36
C GLU A 325 19.46 23.21 13.10
N ASN A 326 18.63 23.16 12.06
CA ASN A 326 17.77 24.27 11.67
C ASN A 326 16.38 24.14 12.27
N GLU A 327 16.26 24.28 13.60
CA GLU A 327 15.01 24.04 14.32
C GLU A 327 13.87 25.02 13.97
N GLU A 328 14.20 26.22 13.50
CA GLU A 328 13.24 27.29 13.16
C GLU A 328 13.08 27.52 11.65
N GLY A 329 13.80 26.78 10.81
CA GLY A 329 13.98 27.10 9.40
C GLY A 329 12.90 26.56 8.47
N LYS A 330 12.50 27.38 7.50
CA LYS A 330 11.61 26.95 6.41
C LYS A 330 12.30 25.98 5.42
N ALA A 331 13.62 26.05 5.25
CA ALA A 331 14.39 25.21 4.32
C ALA A 331 15.80 24.88 4.86
N GLY A 332 16.29 23.67 4.59
CA GLY A 332 17.52 23.09 5.14
C GLY A 332 17.28 22.41 6.49
N GLU A 333 17.55 21.12 6.61
CA GLU A 333 17.60 20.42 7.91
C GLU A 333 18.84 20.84 8.72
N LYS A 334 19.99 20.96 8.05
CA LYS A 334 21.28 21.35 8.66
C LYS A 334 21.83 22.61 8.04
N ILE A 335 22.59 23.34 8.85
CA ILE A 335 23.24 24.59 8.44
C ILE A 335 24.73 24.47 8.64
N VAL A 336 25.49 24.80 7.60
CA VAL A 336 26.94 24.95 7.68
C VAL A 336 27.33 26.31 7.15
N THR A 337 28.00 27.11 7.98
CA THR A 337 28.45 28.45 7.61
C THR A 337 29.95 28.45 7.36
N VAL A 338 30.36 28.99 6.22
CA VAL A 338 31.78 29.18 5.86
C VAL A 338 31.97 30.61 5.37
N GLY A 339 32.64 31.44 6.17
CA GLY A 339 32.77 32.87 5.88
C GLY A 339 31.40 33.54 5.85
N ARG A 340 31.06 34.20 4.74
CA ARG A 340 29.73 34.81 4.53
C ARG A 340 28.71 33.88 3.88
N VAL A 341 29.07 32.64 3.56
CA VAL A 341 28.21 31.71 2.84
C VAL A 341 27.57 30.74 3.82
N ARG A 342 26.25 30.70 3.83
CA ARG A 342 25.45 29.78 4.64
C ARG A 342 24.86 28.68 3.76
N PHE A 343 25.24 27.43 3.99
CA PHE A 343 24.69 26.29 3.27
C PHE A 343 23.51 25.72 4.05
N LEU A 344 22.33 25.73 3.42
CA LEU A 344 21.10 25.10 3.91
C LEU A 344 21.01 23.70 3.30
N ILE A 345 21.20 22.67 4.13
CA ILE A 345 21.43 21.29 3.71
C ILE A 345 20.23 20.43 4.05
N SER A 346 19.62 19.79 3.05
CA SER A 346 18.52 18.83 3.24
C SER A 346 18.86 17.46 2.69
N PHE A 347 18.26 16.43 3.28
CA PHE A 347 18.61 15.06 2.96
C PHE A 347 17.63 14.41 1.99
N ILE A 348 18.18 13.74 0.98
CA ILE A 348 17.41 12.89 0.09
C ILE A 348 17.16 11.59 0.84
N GLN A 349 15.90 11.32 1.18
CA GLN A 349 15.48 10.06 1.80
C GLN A 349 15.98 8.88 0.95
N PRO A 350 16.39 7.74 1.53
CA PRO A 350 16.80 6.58 0.74
C PRO A 350 15.63 6.03 -0.08
N LYS A 351 15.91 5.39 -1.22
CA LYS A 351 14.87 4.63 -1.92
C LYS A 351 14.46 3.47 -1.04
N GLU A 352 13.16 3.31 -0.81
CA GLU A 352 12.63 2.09 -0.22
C GLU A 352 13.02 0.93 -1.13
N LYS A 353 13.93 0.08 -0.64
CA LYS A 353 14.28 -1.16 -1.31
C LYS A 353 13.24 -2.19 -0.87
N PRO A 354 12.59 -2.90 -1.82
CA PRO A 354 11.78 -4.04 -1.43
C PRO A 354 12.65 -5.01 -0.62
N GLU A 355 12.07 -5.60 0.43
CA GLU A 355 12.74 -6.66 1.18
C GLU A 355 13.27 -7.71 0.21
N LYS A 356 14.48 -8.20 0.48
CA LYS A 356 15.06 -9.24 -0.37
C LYS A 356 14.17 -10.47 -0.29
N GLU A 357 13.74 -10.91 -1.46
CA GLU A 357 12.94 -12.12 -1.62
C GLU A 357 13.65 -13.31 -0.99
N GLN A 358 13.00 -13.99 -0.05
CA GLN A 358 13.52 -15.19 0.58
C GLN A 358 12.66 -16.38 0.19
N PRO A 359 13.26 -17.55 -0.11
CA PRO A 359 12.49 -18.77 -0.29
C PRO A 359 11.74 -19.08 1.01
N LEU A 360 10.44 -19.35 0.90
CA LEU A 360 9.70 -19.88 2.03
C LEU A 360 10.08 -21.35 2.18
N HIS A 361 10.50 -21.75 3.38
CA HIS A 361 10.66 -23.17 3.69
C HIS A 361 9.33 -23.87 3.43
N ALA A 362 9.36 -24.91 2.60
CA ALA A 362 8.17 -25.70 2.35
C ALA A 362 7.64 -26.23 3.69
N LYS A 363 6.47 -25.76 4.12
CA LYS A 363 5.70 -26.48 5.12
C LYS A 363 5.29 -27.81 4.50
N GLU A 364 5.22 -28.87 5.31
CA GLU A 364 4.60 -30.11 4.85
C GLU A 364 3.20 -29.79 4.33
N PHE A 365 3.00 -29.90 3.02
CA PHE A 365 1.68 -29.87 2.43
C PHE A 365 1.42 -31.26 1.86
N THR A 366 0.37 -31.90 2.39
CA THR A 366 -0.04 -33.21 1.91
C THR A 366 -0.95 -33.00 0.71
N LEU A 367 -0.49 -33.47 -0.44
CA LEU A 367 -1.31 -33.52 -1.64
C LEU A 367 -2.25 -34.72 -1.53
N TYR A 368 -3.39 -34.53 -0.89
CA TYR A 368 -4.45 -35.54 -0.95
C TYR A 368 -4.98 -35.59 -2.39
N ASN A 369 -4.81 -36.73 -3.07
CA ASN A 369 -5.58 -37.12 -4.25
C ASN A 369 -5.39 -36.33 -5.57
N ALA A 370 -4.15 -36.26 -6.10
CA ALA A 370 -3.94 -35.91 -7.52
C ALA A 370 -3.97 -37.17 -8.42
N GLY A 371 -5.17 -37.73 -8.62
CA GLY A 371 -5.37 -38.90 -9.46
C GLY A 371 -6.75 -38.87 -10.10
N ILE A 372 -6.83 -39.25 -11.38
CA ILE A 372 -8.07 -39.40 -12.15
C ILE A 372 -8.91 -40.49 -11.46
N TYR A 373 -10.13 -40.17 -11.04
CA TYR A 373 -10.97 -41.15 -10.36
C TYR A 373 -11.87 -41.92 -11.31
N ASP A 374 -11.84 -43.23 -11.13
CA ASP A 374 -13.00 -44.10 -11.28
C ASP A 374 -13.90 -43.89 -10.05
N ASN A 375 -15.07 -43.27 -10.27
CA ASN A 375 -16.03 -42.93 -9.22
C ASN A 375 -16.50 -44.15 -8.40
N LYS A 376 -16.41 -45.38 -8.92
CA LYS A 376 -16.79 -46.58 -8.16
C LYS A 376 -15.86 -46.83 -6.98
N LYS A 377 -14.55 -46.71 -7.18
CA LYS A 377 -13.57 -47.02 -6.13
C LYS A 377 -13.61 -46.04 -4.96
N ILE A 378 -13.95 -44.77 -5.17
CA ILE A 378 -14.09 -43.79 -4.07
C ILE A 378 -15.21 -44.19 -3.12
N LEU A 379 -16.33 -44.68 -3.66
CA LEU A 379 -17.49 -45.09 -2.86
C LEU A 379 -17.25 -46.36 -2.05
N GLU A 380 -16.19 -47.12 -2.39
CA GLU A 380 -15.82 -48.39 -1.74
C GLU A 380 -14.71 -48.22 -0.68
N MET A 381 -14.20 -47.00 -0.45
CA MET A 381 -13.15 -46.77 0.54
C MET A 381 -13.74 -46.58 1.95
N ASP A 382 -13.10 -47.22 2.93
CA ASP A 382 -13.39 -47.04 4.35
C ASP A 382 -12.78 -45.73 4.86
N TRP A 383 -13.57 -44.92 5.56
CA TRP A 383 -13.23 -43.55 5.98
C TRP A 383 -13.04 -43.43 7.50
N ASP A 384 -12.61 -44.52 8.14
CA ASP A 384 -12.34 -44.56 9.58
C ASP A 384 -11.06 -43.82 9.99
#